data_AF-A0A3N5QAK7-F1
#
_entry.id   AF-A0A3N5QAK7-F1
#
_cell.length_a   1.000
_cell.length_b   1.000
_cell.length_c   1.000
_cell.angle_alpha   90.00
_cell.angle_beta   90.00
_cell.angle_gamma   90.00
#
_symmetry.space_group_name_H-M   'P 1'
#
loop_
_entity.id
_entity.type
_entity.pdbx_description
1 polymer ?
#
loop_
_entity_poly.entity_id
_entity_poly.type
_entity_poly.pdbx_seq_one_letter_code
_entity_poly.pdbx_strand_id
1 'polypeptide(L)'
;MKLITSFILILYISAYSQEFTKPELDSLFNLYNRIKNPVTQDARIAPDTSVIKCGFSIVNSVRLNFDNFTPEQQQVLLKLFQRPDAQAEVISPSGYFRVHYDTSGINQIRYNLQQLLEALDSSYNFEVHTLGYPSPKDNGSGGDDKYDIYVRGVGSLYGYTELEGRISSSENRYYSFMVIDNEFSHTASRGIDGARVTVAHELHHGIQIGNYTFSDPDTYFHELSSTAMEEFVYDNINDYYYYMDDFFN
;
A
#
# COMPACT_ATOMS: atom_id res chain seq x y z
N MET A 1 9.93 63.47 5.39
CA MET A 1 9.32 62.34 4.65
C MET A 1 10.41 61.29 4.46
N LYS A 2 10.55 60.33 5.39
CA LYS A 2 11.55 59.26 5.30
C LYS A 2 10.86 58.01 4.74
N LEU A 3 11.22 57.62 3.52
CA LEU A 3 10.79 56.36 2.93
C LEU A 3 11.43 55.21 3.72
N ILE A 4 10.59 54.39 4.35
CA ILE A 4 11.01 53.11 4.93
C ILE A 4 10.87 52.09 3.81
N THR A 5 12.00 51.72 3.22
CA THR A 5 12.09 50.65 2.22
C THR A 5 11.92 49.32 2.95
N SER A 6 10.74 48.70 2.77
CA SER A 6 10.47 47.38 3.32
C SER A 6 11.25 46.33 2.52
N PHE A 7 12.25 45.70 3.13
CA PHE A 7 12.93 44.53 2.56
C PHE A 7 12.03 43.32 2.78
N ILE A 8 11.36 42.84 1.72
CA ILE A 8 10.72 41.53 1.72
C ILE A 8 11.84 40.50 1.62
N LEU A 9 12.18 39.87 2.75
CA LEU A 9 13.05 38.70 2.80
C LEU A 9 12.24 37.50 2.27
N ILE A 10 12.40 37.18 0.99
CA ILE A 10 11.89 35.92 0.43
C ILE A 10 12.82 34.81 0.93
N LEU A 11 12.42 34.16 2.01
CA LEU A 11 13.00 32.89 2.44
C LEU A 11 12.60 31.82 1.41
N TYR A 12 13.54 31.46 0.54
CA TYR A 12 13.45 30.21 -0.20
C TYR A 12 13.60 29.07 0.81
N ILE A 13 12.48 28.53 1.27
CA ILE A 13 12.46 27.24 1.94
C ILE A 13 12.70 26.22 0.83
N SER A 14 13.96 25.82 0.67
CA SER A 14 14.27 24.60 -0.08
C SER A 14 13.60 23.46 0.69
N ALA A 15 12.49 22.94 0.17
CA ALA A 15 12.02 21.63 0.60
C ALA A 15 13.16 20.66 0.30
N TYR A 16 13.82 20.14 1.33
CA TYR A 16 14.78 19.06 1.17
C TYR A 16 13.96 17.84 0.70
N SER A 17 13.92 17.59 -0.62
CA SER A 17 13.67 16.23 -1.09
C SER A 17 14.84 15.41 -0.60
N GLN A 18 14.57 14.42 0.25
CA GLN A 18 15.61 13.52 0.71
C GLN A 18 16.05 12.69 -0.50
N GLU A 19 17.12 13.10 -1.17
CA GLU A 19 17.69 12.32 -2.27
C GLU A 19 18.35 11.08 -1.71
N PHE A 20 17.86 9.90 -2.12
CA PHE A 20 18.46 8.64 -1.72
C PHE A 20 19.89 8.53 -2.27
N THR A 21 20.81 8.15 -1.40
CA THR A 21 22.15 7.73 -1.78
C THR A 21 22.11 6.40 -2.54
N LYS A 22 23.15 6.11 -3.33
CA LYS A 22 23.25 4.84 -4.07
C LYS A 22 23.08 3.60 -3.17
N PRO A 23 23.73 3.49 -1.98
CA PRO A 23 23.49 2.35 -1.08
C PRO A 23 22.04 2.22 -0.60
N GLU A 24 21.34 3.34 -0.40
CA GLU A 24 19.93 3.33 0.00
C GLU A 24 19.03 2.86 -1.15
N LEU A 25 19.30 3.31 -2.39
CA LEU A 25 18.63 2.80 -3.58
C LEU A 25 18.88 1.29 -3.77
N ASP A 26 20.11 0.82 -3.60
CA ASP A 26 20.41 -0.62 -3.67
C ASP A 26 19.64 -1.42 -2.60
N SER A 27 19.49 -0.86 -1.39
CA SER A 27 18.67 -1.47 -0.32
C SER A 27 17.19 -1.53 -0.69
N LEU A 28 16.62 -0.41 -1.17
CA LEU A 28 15.23 -0.31 -1.63
C LEU A 28 14.95 -1.30 -2.77
N PHE A 29 15.85 -1.39 -3.76
CA PHE A 29 15.75 -2.35 -4.86
C PHE A 29 15.68 -3.80 -4.35
N ASN A 30 16.55 -4.16 -3.40
CA ASN A 30 16.60 -5.50 -2.83
C ASN A 30 15.37 -5.82 -1.98
N LEU A 31 14.85 -4.86 -1.21
CA LEU A 31 13.59 -4.99 -0.47
C LEU A 31 12.41 -5.20 -1.43
N TYR A 32 12.31 -4.38 -2.47
CA TYR A 32 11.25 -4.50 -3.48
C TYR A 32 11.28 -5.84 -4.20
N ASN A 33 12.47 -6.32 -4.60
CA ASN A 33 12.63 -7.64 -5.21
C ASN A 33 12.11 -8.77 -4.31
N ARG A 34 12.34 -8.67 -2.99
CA ARG A 34 11.84 -9.65 -2.00
C ARG A 34 10.33 -9.62 -1.90
N ILE A 35 9.74 -8.43 -1.81
CA ILE A 35 8.28 -8.25 -1.75
C ILE A 35 7.62 -8.83 -3.01
N LYS A 36 8.20 -8.59 -4.19
CA LYS A 36 7.63 -9.05 -5.46
C LYS A 36 7.87 -10.53 -5.77
N ASN A 37 8.86 -11.15 -5.14
CA ASN A 37 9.21 -12.56 -5.33
C ASN A 37 9.35 -13.32 -4.00
N PRO A 38 8.26 -13.44 -3.20
CA PRO A 38 8.34 -13.98 -1.84
C PRO A 38 8.64 -15.48 -1.78
N VAL A 39 8.53 -16.19 -2.90
CA VAL A 39 8.62 -17.67 -2.99
C VAL A 39 10.03 -18.14 -3.37
N THR A 40 10.82 -17.32 -4.06
CA THR A 40 12.13 -17.71 -4.59
C THR A 40 13.28 -17.44 -3.62
N GLN A 41 13.01 -16.78 -2.49
CA GLN A 41 13.99 -16.57 -1.45
C GLN A 41 13.50 -17.25 -0.18
N ASP A 42 14.32 -18.15 0.37
CA ASP A 42 14.22 -18.76 1.70
C ASP A 42 14.31 -17.69 2.83
N ALA A 43 13.61 -16.57 2.69
CA ALA A 43 13.58 -15.47 3.63
C ALA A 43 12.45 -15.68 4.66
N ARG A 44 12.49 -16.83 5.34
CA ARG A 44 12.16 -16.89 6.78
C ARG A 44 13.36 -16.42 7.63
N ILE A 45 14.21 -15.56 7.06
CA ILE A 45 15.42 -15.06 7.68
C ILE A 45 15.02 -13.90 8.57
N ALA A 46 15.07 -14.21 9.87
CA ALA A 46 15.21 -13.37 11.05
C ALA A 46 14.45 -12.03 11.06
N PRO A 47 13.53 -11.83 12.03
CA PRO A 47 12.93 -10.53 12.24
C PRO A 47 14.05 -9.57 12.64
N ASP A 48 14.32 -8.57 11.80
CA ASP A 48 14.57 -7.27 12.39
C ASP A 48 13.29 -6.96 13.19
N THR A 49 13.43 -6.63 14.46
CA THR A 49 12.45 -6.90 15.52
C THR A 49 11.12 -6.14 15.41
N SER A 50 10.89 -5.39 14.33
CA SER A 50 9.60 -4.82 13.96
C SER A 50 9.02 -5.58 12.76
N VAL A 51 7.92 -6.32 12.95
CA VAL A 51 7.15 -6.82 11.80
C VAL A 51 6.63 -5.60 11.02
N ILE A 52 7.18 -5.40 9.82
CA ILE A 52 6.62 -4.43 8.86
C ILE A 52 5.30 -5.02 8.37
N LYS A 53 4.16 -4.51 8.87
CA LYS A 53 2.83 -4.99 8.42
C LYS A 53 2.51 -4.51 7.01
N CYS A 54 2.70 -3.22 6.75
CA CYS A 54 2.38 -2.60 5.47
C CYS A 54 3.63 -2.38 4.60
N GLY A 55 3.59 -2.82 3.34
CA GLY A 55 4.67 -2.58 2.37
C GLY A 55 4.61 -1.24 1.64
N PHE A 56 3.60 -0.39 1.94
CA PHE A 56 3.25 0.83 1.21
C PHE A 56 4.45 1.77 1.00
N SER A 57 5.21 2.08 2.05
CA SER A 57 6.38 2.94 1.96
C SER A 57 7.42 2.40 0.95
N ILE A 58 7.78 1.12 1.05
CA ILE A 58 8.83 0.51 0.23
C ILE A 58 8.41 0.47 -1.23
N VAL A 59 7.19 -0.01 -1.53
CA VAL A 59 6.72 -0.18 -2.91
C VAL A 59 6.61 1.16 -3.62
N ASN A 60 6.15 2.19 -2.92
CA ASN A 60 5.94 3.50 -3.52
C ASN A 60 7.23 4.34 -3.58
N SER A 61 8.15 4.19 -2.63
CA SER A 61 9.48 4.82 -2.71
C SER A 61 10.23 4.38 -3.97
N VAL A 62 10.14 3.10 -4.33
CA VAL A 62 10.79 2.55 -5.53
C VAL A 62 10.16 3.12 -6.80
N ARG A 63 8.83 3.27 -6.84
CA ARG A 63 8.10 3.86 -7.97
C ARG A 63 8.46 5.34 -8.16
N LEU A 64 8.47 6.11 -7.07
CA LEU A 64 8.75 7.55 -7.11
C LEU A 64 10.20 7.86 -7.46
N ASN A 65 11.13 6.96 -7.12
CA ASN A 65 12.56 7.13 -7.36
C ASN A 65 13.07 6.32 -8.55
N PHE A 66 12.18 5.82 -9.44
CA PHE A 66 12.55 4.96 -10.57
C PHE A 66 13.71 5.52 -11.41
N ASP A 67 13.68 6.83 -11.68
CA ASP A 67 14.70 7.50 -12.50
C ASP A 67 16.07 7.61 -11.81
N ASN A 68 16.13 7.39 -10.49
CA ASN A 68 17.36 7.45 -9.70
C ASN A 68 18.12 6.11 -9.65
N PHE A 69 17.47 4.99 -10.01
CA PHE A 69 18.12 3.68 -10.07
C PHE A 69 19.03 3.51 -11.29
N THR A 70 19.94 2.53 -11.27
CA THR A 70 20.79 2.25 -12.45
C THR A 70 19.95 1.72 -13.62
N PRO A 71 20.40 1.87 -14.87
CA PRO A 71 19.69 1.32 -16.03
C PRO A 71 19.41 -0.19 -15.90
N GLU A 72 20.32 -0.96 -15.31
CA GLU A 72 20.13 -2.40 -15.08
C GLU A 72 19.01 -2.67 -14.07
N GLN A 73 18.97 -1.92 -12.97
CA GLN A 73 17.90 -2.01 -11.96
C GLN A 73 16.56 -1.59 -12.55
N GLN A 74 16.52 -0.52 -13.34
CA GLN A 74 15.31 -0.05 -14.02
C GLN A 74 14.71 -1.15 -14.91
N GLN A 75 15.52 -1.90 -15.67
CA GLN A 75 15.02 -3.01 -16.50
C GLN A 75 14.41 -4.15 -15.68
N VAL A 76 14.90 -4.40 -14.47
CA VAL A 76 14.30 -5.37 -13.55
C VAL A 76 13.00 -4.81 -12.97
N LEU A 77 13.02 -3.56 -12.48
CA LEU A 77 11.87 -2.91 -11.88
C LEU A 77 10.68 -2.82 -12.84
N LEU A 78 10.88 -2.49 -14.12
CA LEU A 78 9.81 -2.45 -15.11
C LEU A 78 9.02 -3.77 -15.25
N LYS A 79 9.69 -4.90 -15.04
CA LYS A 79 9.04 -6.23 -15.03
C LYS A 79 8.27 -6.47 -13.73
N LEU A 80 8.80 -5.99 -12.61
CA LEU A 80 8.19 -6.14 -11.29
C LEU A 80 7.10 -5.11 -10.99
N PHE A 81 6.96 -4.10 -11.84
CA PHE A 81 5.90 -3.10 -11.83
C PHE A 81 4.59 -3.60 -12.44
N GLN A 82 4.59 -4.78 -13.06
CA GLN A 82 3.36 -5.37 -13.59
C GLN A 82 2.47 -5.83 -12.44
N ARG A 83 1.15 -5.68 -12.61
CA ARG A 83 0.16 -6.24 -11.69
C ARG A 83 0.32 -7.77 -11.63
N PRO A 84 0.04 -8.42 -10.48
CA PRO A 84 0.11 -9.88 -10.37
C PRO A 84 -0.80 -10.60 -11.36
N ASP A 85 -0.32 -11.71 -11.91
CA ASP A 85 -1.18 -12.69 -12.57
C ASP A 85 -1.99 -13.49 -11.53
N ALA A 86 -3.19 -13.92 -11.91
CA ALA A 86 -4.06 -14.77 -11.09
C ALA A 86 -4.86 -15.77 -11.94
N GLN A 87 -5.26 -16.89 -11.33
CA GLN A 87 -6.06 -17.93 -12.00
C GLN A 87 -7.54 -17.58 -12.16
N ALA A 88 -8.09 -16.78 -11.24
CA ALA A 88 -9.50 -16.46 -11.18
C ALA A 88 -9.74 -15.03 -10.68
N GLU A 89 -10.96 -14.55 -10.94
CA GLU A 89 -11.43 -13.24 -10.50
C GLU A 89 -12.88 -13.33 -9.99
N VAL A 90 -13.23 -12.47 -9.04
CA VAL A 90 -14.59 -12.33 -8.52
C VAL A 90 -14.89 -10.86 -8.19
N ILE A 91 -16.14 -10.46 -8.36
CA ILE A 91 -16.60 -9.10 -8.04
C ILE A 91 -17.22 -9.12 -6.62
N SER A 92 -16.92 -8.10 -5.80
CA SER A 92 -17.54 -8.00 -4.47
C SER A 92 -19.06 -7.82 -4.57
N PRO A 93 -19.86 -8.24 -3.56
CA PRO A 93 -21.32 -8.15 -3.60
C PRO A 93 -21.89 -6.77 -3.99
N SER A 94 -21.26 -5.70 -3.51
CA SER A 94 -21.66 -4.31 -3.79
C SER A 94 -21.11 -3.78 -5.11
N GLY A 95 -20.23 -4.53 -5.78
CA GLY A 95 -19.74 -4.21 -7.11
C GLY A 95 -18.62 -3.18 -7.19
N TYR A 96 -18.01 -2.80 -6.05
CA TYR A 96 -16.93 -1.82 -5.98
C TYR A 96 -15.57 -2.39 -6.35
N PHE A 97 -15.40 -3.69 -6.15
CA PHE A 97 -14.09 -4.32 -6.20
C PHE A 97 -14.06 -5.51 -7.15
N ARG A 98 -12.90 -5.68 -7.80
CA ARG A 98 -12.53 -6.88 -8.54
C ARG A 98 -11.36 -7.54 -7.81
N VAL A 99 -11.58 -8.77 -7.34
CA VAL A 99 -10.59 -9.53 -6.57
C VAL A 99 -10.01 -10.62 -7.45
N HIS A 100 -8.70 -10.56 -7.67
CA HIS A 100 -7.89 -11.52 -8.43
C HIS A 100 -7.20 -12.49 -7.47
N TYR A 101 -7.33 -13.78 -7.69
CA TYR A 101 -6.79 -14.80 -6.78
C TYR A 101 -6.47 -16.13 -7.46
N ASP A 102 -5.59 -16.90 -6.82
CA ASP A 102 -5.30 -18.26 -7.24
C ASP A 102 -6.23 -19.26 -6.55
N THR A 103 -6.74 -20.22 -7.33
CA THR A 103 -7.61 -21.31 -6.84
C THR A 103 -6.81 -22.50 -6.31
N SER A 104 -5.50 -22.56 -6.62
CA SER A 104 -4.60 -23.64 -6.26
C SER A 104 -3.15 -23.15 -6.19
N GLY A 105 -2.27 -23.97 -5.59
CA GLY A 105 -0.86 -23.64 -5.45
C GLY A 105 -0.57 -22.81 -4.20
N ILE A 106 0.59 -22.15 -4.20
CA ILE A 106 1.14 -21.45 -3.04
C ILE A 106 0.41 -20.14 -2.73
N ASN A 107 -0.14 -19.46 -3.74
CA ASN A 107 -0.91 -18.22 -3.58
C ASN A 107 -2.40 -18.48 -3.33
N GLN A 108 -2.82 -19.74 -3.21
CA GLN A 108 -4.22 -20.06 -2.97
C GLN A 108 -4.68 -19.44 -1.65
N ILE A 109 -5.84 -18.77 -1.67
CA ILE A 109 -6.47 -18.21 -0.47
C ILE A 109 -6.70 -19.31 0.58
N ARG A 110 -6.23 -19.10 1.81
CA ARG A 110 -6.35 -20.04 2.96
C ARG A 110 -7.42 -19.64 3.97
N TYR A 111 -8.16 -18.57 3.71
CA TYR A 111 -9.31 -18.11 4.50
C TYR A 111 -10.58 -18.01 3.63
N ASN A 112 -11.70 -17.61 4.22
CA ASN A 112 -12.98 -17.59 3.53
C ASN A 112 -13.07 -16.41 2.54
N LEU A 113 -13.13 -16.71 1.24
CA LEU A 113 -13.24 -15.69 0.17
C LEU A 113 -14.50 -14.84 0.29
N GLN A 114 -15.65 -15.44 0.61
CA GLN A 114 -16.91 -14.68 0.74
C GLN A 114 -16.81 -13.63 1.86
N GLN A 115 -16.20 -13.99 2.99
CA GLN A 115 -15.96 -13.05 4.09
C GLN A 115 -14.96 -11.95 3.73
N LEU A 116 -13.97 -12.23 2.87
CA LEU A 116 -13.09 -11.19 2.33
C LEU A 116 -13.86 -10.19 1.47
N LEU A 117 -14.77 -10.66 0.61
CA LEU A 117 -15.57 -9.78 -0.24
C LEU A 117 -16.52 -8.90 0.60
N GLU A 118 -17.10 -9.47 1.65
CA GLU A 118 -17.92 -8.72 2.63
C GLU A 118 -17.07 -7.71 3.41
N ALA A 119 -15.83 -8.05 3.74
CA ALA A 119 -14.91 -7.15 4.43
C ALA A 119 -14.52 -5.94 3.56
N LEU A 120 -14.22 -6.17 2.28
CA LEU A 120 -13.97 -5.10 1.31
C LEU A 120 -15.16 -4.13 1.22
N ASP A 121 -16.36 -4.66 1.02
CA ASP A 121 -17.58 -3.83 0.95
C ASP A 121 -17.86 -3.08 2.26
N SER A 122 -17.60 -3.71 3.40
CA SER A 122 -17.76 -3.06 4.72
C SER A 122 -16.78 -1.91 4.91
N SER A 123 -15.52 -2.11 4.53
CA SER A 123 -14.46 -1.09 4.60
C SER A 123 -14.80 0.10 3.69
N TYR A 124 -15.21 -0.19 2.44
CA TYR A 124 -15.66 0.85 1.51
C TYR A 124 -16.87 1.61 2.04
N ASN A 125 -17.88 0.92 2.56
CA ASN A 125 -19.05 1.58 3.11
C ASN A 125 -18.70 2.49 4.30
N PHE A 126 -17.77 2.08 5.15
CA PHE A 126 -17.32 2.93 6.24
C PHE A 126 -16.53 4.13 5.73
N GLU A 127 -15.43 3.91 5.00
CA GLU A 127 -14.53 4.98 4.59
C GLU A 127 -15.14 5.94 3.55
N VAL A 128 -15.85 5.42 2.55
CA VAL A 128 -16.40 6.25 1.47
C VAL A 128 -17.77 6.79 1.84
N HIS A 129 -18.71 5.95 2.29
CA HIS A 129 -20.09 6.40 2.52
C HIS A 129 -20.28 7.01 3.91
N THR A 130 -19.62 6.49 4.94
CA THR A 130 -19.80 6.98 6.32
C THR A 130 -18.88 8.17 6.61
N LEU A 131 -17.59 8.08 6.26
CA LEU A 131 -16.64 9.18 6.47
C LEU A 131 -16.61 10.20 5.32
N GLY A 132 -17.11 9.83 4.13
CA GLY A 132 -17.22 10.74 2.99
C GLY A 132 -15.94 10.87 2.16
N TYR A 133 -14.99 9.93 2.28
CA TYR A 133 -13.80 9.95 1.44
C TYR A 133 -14.14 9.62 -0.02
N PRO A 134 -13.43 10.19 -1.01
CA PRO A 134 -13.63 9.81 -2.41
C PRO A 134 -13.10 8.40 -2.66
N SER A 135 -13.72 7.68 -3.60
CA SER A 135 -13.28 6.34 -3.98
C SER A 135 -11.85 6.33 -4.56
N PRO A 136 -11.09 5.23 -4.36
CA PRO A 136 -9.83 5.03 -5.03
C PRO A 136 -10.02 4.80 -6.53
N LYS A 137 -8.95 4.92 -7.32
CA LYS A 137 -8.98 4.81 -8.79
C LYS A 137 -7.83 3.95 -9.31
N ASP A 138 -8.10 3.15 -10.34
CA ASP A 138 -7.16 2.17 -10.90
C ASP A 138 -6.94 2.34 -12.44
N ASN A 139 -7.62 3.32 -13.06
CA ASN A 139 -7.64 3.59 -14.51
C ASN A 139 -8.27 2.47 -15.36
N GLY A 140 -9.09 1.61 -14.76
CA GLY A 140 -9.68 0.46 -15.44
C GLY A 140 -8.65 -0.60 -15.87
N SER A 141 -7.47 -0.60 -15.24
CA SER A 141 -6.34 -1.42 -15.70
C SER A 141 -6.50 -2.90 -15.32
N GLY A 142 -7.46 -3.24 -14.46
CA GLY A 142 -7.92 -4.61 -14.20
C GLY A 142 -9.03 -5.12 -15.11
N GLY A 143 -9.48 -4.31 -16.08
CA GLY A 143 -10.45 -4.71 -17.10
C GLY A 143 -11.81 -4.03 -16.98
N ASP A 144 -12.09 -3.29 -15.91
CA ASP A 144 -13.25 -2.42 -15.74
C ASP A 144 -13.02 -1.35 -14.67
N ASP A 145 -13.97 -0.43 -14.45
CA ASP A 145 -13.82 0.69 -13.51
C ASP A 145 -13.90 0.29 -12.01
N LYS A 146 -13.71 -0.99 -11.67
CA LYS A 146 -13.68 -1.45 -10.28
C LYS A 146 -12.27 -1.36 -9.74
N TYR A 147 -12.14 -1.12 -8.44
CA TYR A 147 -10.82 -1.09 -7.82
C TYR A 147 -10.29 -2.52 -7.65
N ASP A 148 -9.06 -2.77 -8.12
CA ASP A 148 -8.48 -4.11 -8.13
C ASP A 148 -7.75 -4.46 -6.83
N ILE A 149 -7.99 -5.70 -6.38
CA ILE A 149 -7.28 -6.34 -5.27
C ILE A 149 -6.70 -7.65 -5.75
N TYR A 150 -5.43 -7.88 -5.44
CA TYR A 150 -4.77 -9.16 -5.71
C TYR A 150 -4.50 -9.90 -4.40
N VAL A 151 -4.85 -11.18 -4.35
CA VAL A 151 -4.60 -12.05 -3.19
C VAL A 151 -3.51 -13.05 -3.54
N ARG A 152 -2.38 -12.99 -2.84
CA ARG A 152 -1.22 -13.87 -3.06
C ARG A 152 -0.30 -13.87 -1.84
N GLY A 153 0.68 -14.77 -1.80
CA GLY A 153 1.69 -14.70 -0.75
C GLY A 153 2.50 -13.42 -0.87
N VAL A 154 2.64 -12.67 0.22
CA VAL A 154 3.43 -11.43 0.29
C VAL A 154 4.59 -11.50 1.31
N GLY A 155 4.97 -12.72 1.71
CA GLY A 155 6.09 -12.96 2.62
C GLY A 155 5.70 -12.61 4.05
N SER A 156 6.43 -11.68 4.69
CA SER A 156 6.16 -11.25 6.06
C SER A 156 5.16 -10.10 6.18
N LEU A 157 4.76 -9.50 5.05
CA LEU A 157 3.79 -8.39 5.03
C LEU A 157 2.37 -8.91 5.25
N TYR A 158 1.47 -8.00 5.59
CA TYR A 158 0.03 -8.21 5.55
C TYR A 158 -0.52 -7.84 4.16
N GLY A 159 0.00 -6.75 3.60
CA GLY A 159 -0.38 -6.24 2.29
C GLY A 159 0.45 -5.02 1.90
N TYR A 160 0.11 -4.47 0.74
CA TYR A 160 0.59 -3.17 0.28
C TYR A 160 -0.33 -2.60 -0.79
N THR A 161 -0.38 -1.28 -0.86
CA THR A 161 -1.00 -0.52 -1.95
C THR A 161 0.07 0.12 -2.80
N GLU A 162 0.00 -0.09 -4.10
CA GLU A 162 1.03 0.33 -5.04
C GLU A 162 0.49 1.33 -6.06
N LEU A 163 1.23 2.43 -6.22
CA LEU A 163 0.93 3.45 -7.21
C LEU A 163 1.34 3.04 -8.62
N GLU A 164 0.56 3.52 -9.58
CA GLU A 164 0.76 3.32 -11.01
C GLU A 164 0.88 4.68 -11.71
N GLY A 165 0.29 4.83 -12.89
CA GLY A 165 0.32 6.06 -13.66
C GLY A 165 -0.27 7.25 -12.86
N ARG A 166 0.24 8.44 -13.14
CA ARG A 166 -0.32 9.68 -12.58
C ARG A 166 -1.73 9.92 -13.12
N ILE A 167 -2.66 10.31 -12.25
CA ILE A 167 -4.01 10.76 -12.62
C ILE A 167 -3.95 12.09 -13.36
N SER A 168 -3.06 12.97 -12.92
CA SER A 168 -2.82 14.29 -13.52
C SER A 168 -1.34 14.60 -13.54
N SER A 169 -0.87 15.26 -14.60
CA SER A 169 0.53 15.71 -14.70
C SER A 169 0.86 16.86 -13.75
N SER A 170 -0.14 17.59 -13.26
CA SER A 170 0.04 18.75 -12.38
C SER A 170 -0.04 18.42 -10.88
N GLU A 171 -0.38 17.19 -10.52
CA GLU A 171 -0.62 16.79 -9.14
C GLU A 171 0.05 15.44 -8.86
N ASN A 172 0.57 15.23 -7.66
CA ASN A 172 1.11 13.93 -7.24
C ASN A 172 -0.02 13.03 -6.76
N ARG A 173 -0.98 12.76 -7.66
CA ARG A 173 -2.06 11.79 -7.49
C ARG A 173 -1.90 10.68 -8.50
N TYR A 174 -2.13 9.45 -8.08
CA TYR A 174 -1.84 8.27 -8.89
C TYR A 174 -3.02 7.30 -8.91
N TYR A 175 -3.10 6.52 -9.98
CA TYR A 175 -3.86 5.29 -9.95
C TYR A 175 -3.16 4.29 -9.05
N SER A 176 -3.89 3.31 -8.52
CA SER A 176 -3.31 2.29 -7.66
C SER A 176 -4.11 1.00 -7.70
N PHE A 177 -3.52 -0.04 -7.13
CA PHE A 177 -4.17 -1.29 -6.77
C PHE A 177 -3.59 -1.77 -5.44
N MET A 178 -4.25 -2.71 -4.77
CA MET A 178 -3.77 -3.30 -3.52
C MET A 178 -3.49 -4.79 -3.67
N VAL A 179 -2.53 -5.27 -2.88
CA VAL A 179 -2.18 -6.69 -2.76
C VAL A 179 -2.24 -7.06 -1.29
N ILE A 180 -2.90 -8.18 -0.98
CA ILE A 180 -3.02 -8.68 0.39
C ILE A 180 -2.55 -10.13 0.48
N ASP A 181 -2.09 -10.52 1.66
CA ASP A 181 -1.60 -11.88 1.92
C ASP A 181 -2.70 -12.92 1.72
N ASN A 182 -2.33 -14.10 1.24
CA ASN A 182 -3.30 -15.17 0.96
C ASN A 182 -3.59 -16.07 2.16
N GLU A 183 -2.87 -15.93 3.28
CA GLU A 183 -3.05 -16.83 4.42
C GLU A 183 -3.11 -16.17 5.79
N PHE A 184 -2.46 -15.02 6.01
CA PHE A 184 -2.36 -14.33 7.29
C PHE A 184 -1.99 -15.30 8.41
N SER A 185 -0.98 -16.15 8.17
CA SER A 185 -0.58 -17.21 9.12
C SER A 185 0.49 -16.73 10.10
N HIS A 186 1.34 -15.79 9.65
CA HIS A 186 2.44 -15.14 10.39
C HIS A 186 2.02 -13.88 11.14
N THR A 187 0.79 -13.44 10.97
CA THR A 187 0.25 -12.16 11.45
C THR A 187 -0.31 -12.28 12.87
N ALA A 188 -0.43 -11.14 13.57
CA ALA A 188 -1.01 -11.05 14.91
C ALA A 188 -2.48 -11.51 14.89
N SER A 189 -3.31 -10.87 14.06
CA SER A 189 -4.63 -11.37 13.68
C SER A 189 -4.53 -12.32 12.51
N ARG A 190 -5.03 -13.54 12.65
CA ARG A 190 -4.81 -14.62 11.68
C ARG A 190 -5.98 -14.81 10.72
N GLY A 191 -5.69 -15.37 9.55
CA GLY A 191 -6.70 -15.74 8.56
C GLY A 191 -7.60 -14.57 8.18
N ILE A 192 -8.92 -14.76 8.29
CA ILE A 192 -9.88 -13.72 7.88
C ILE A 192 -9.79 -12.44 8.73
N ASP A 193 -9.42 -12.52 10.00
CA ASP A 193 -9.33 -11.32 10.84
C ASP A 193 -8.12 -10.47 10.45
N GLY A 194 -7.00 -11.10 10.10
CA GLY A 194 -5.87 -10.41 9.47
C GLY A 194 -6.25 -9.77 8.13
N ALA A 195 -7.01 -10.48 7.31
CA ALA A 195 -7.49 -9.95 6.03
C ALA A 195 -8.41 -8.73 6.23
N ARG A 196 -9.32 -8.74 7.22
CA ARG A 196 -10.24 -7.63 7.52
C ARG A 196 -9.50 -6.34 7.83
N VAL A 197 -8.61 -6.35 8.82
CA VAL A 197 -7.86 -5.14 9.18
C VAL A 197 -6.98 -4.66 8.03
N THR A 198 -6.37 -5.59 7.28
CA THR A 198 -5.55 -5.25 6.12
C THR A 198 -6.35 -4.57 5.02
N VAL A 199 -7.57 -5.04 4.71
CA VAL A 199 -8.35 -4.40 3.64
C VAL A 199 -8.80 -3.00 4.02
N ALA A 200 -9.14 -2.73 5.29
CA ALA A 200 -9.43 -1.37 5.76
C ALA A 200 -8.19 -0.47 5.66
N HIS A 201 -7.03 -0.98 6.09
CA HIS A 201 -5.76 -0.25 6.03
C HIS A 201 -5.37 0.11 4.59
N GLU A 202 -5.33 -0.89 3.70
CA GLU A 202 -4.86 -0.72 2.32
C GLU A 202 -5.86 0.04 1.45
N LEU A 203 -7.17 -0.10 1.71
CA LEU A 203 -8.17 0.73 1.04
C LEU A 203 -7.94 2.21 1.33
N HIS A 204 -7.62 2.55 2.58
CA HIS A 204 -7.32 3.92 2.96
C HIS A 204 -6.11 4.47 2.20
N HIS A 205 -5.07 3.68 2.02
CA HIS A 205 -3.93 4.05 1.16
C HIS A 205 -4.33 4.30 -0.29
N GLY A 206 -5.21 3.48 -0.87
CA GLY A 206 -5.72 3.72 -2.23
C GLY A 206 -6.50 5.03 -2.34
N ILE A 207 -7.31 5.34 -1.33
CA ILE A 207 -8.02 6.62 -1.21
C ILE A 207 -7.02 7.78 -1.14
N GLN A 208 -5.98 7.64 -0.31
CA GLN A 208 -4.94 8.64 -0.13
C GLN A 208 -4.18 8.93 -1.42
N ILE A 209 -3.65 7.90 -2.08
CA ILE A 209 -2.89 8.02 -3.33
C ILE A 209 -3.73 8.65 -4.45
N GLY A 210 -5.00 8.27 -4.55
CA GLY A 210 -5.89 8.71 -5.63
C GLY A 210 -6.40 10.14 -5.48
N ASN A 211 -6.44 10.66 -4.25
CA ASN A 211 -7.19 11.89 -3.93
C ASN A 211 -6.39 12.96 -3.20
N TYR A 212 -5.21 12.64 -2.69
CA TYR A 212 -4.34 13.57 -1.95
C TYR A 212 -2.97 13.63 -2.64
N THR A 213 -2.25 14.74 -2.46
CA THR A 213 -0.87 14.82 -2.95
C THR A 213 -0.02 13.85 -2.15
N PHE A 214 0.59 12.88 -2.83
CA PHE A 214 1.48 11.91 -2.21
C PHE A 214 2.94 12.35 -2.33
N SER A 215 3.69 12.28 -1.24
CA SER A 215 5.14 12.49 -1.21
C SER A 215 5.79 11.61 -0.13
N ASP A 216 7.03 11.13 -0.37
CA ASP A 216 7.75 10.24 0.54
C ASP A 216 7.78 10.74 2.02
N PRO A 217 8.01 12.05 2.29
CA PRO A 217 7.97 12.58 3.67
C PRO A 217 6.65 12.41 4.42
N ASP A 218 5.53 12.26 3.71
CA ASP A 218 4.19 12.17 4.31
C ASP A 218 3.83 10.73 4.72
N THR A 219 4.71 9.76 4.49
CA THR A 219 4.48 8.33 4.77
C THR A 219 3.97 8.09 6.19
N TYR A 220 4.52 8.76 7.21
CA TYR A 220 4.07 8.59 8.59
C TYR A 220 2.59 8.97 8.78
N PHE A 221 2.13 10.05 8.13
CA PHE A 221 0.72 10.45 8.18
C PHE A 221 -0.17 9.42 7.48
N HIS A 222 0.27 8.92 6.33
CA HIS A 222 -0.43 7.87 5.59
C HIS A 222 -0.62 6.61 6.43
N GLU A 223 0.47 6.08 6.99
CA GLU A 223 0.46 4.86 7.82
C GLU A 223 -0.37 5.05 9.10
N LEU A 224 -0.26 6.19 9.78
CA LEU A 224 -0.99 6.43 11.04
C LEU A 224 -2.51 6.49 10.80
N SER A 225 -2.94 7.17 9.74
CA SER A 225 -4.37 7.28 9.43
C SER A 225 -4.95 6.00 8.84
N SER A 226 -4.19 5.23 8.06
CA SER A 226 -4.58 3.88 7.61
C SER A 226 -4.67 2.90 8.77
N THR A 227 -3.73 2.96 9.73
CA THR A 227 -3.77 2.15 10.95
C THR A 227 -5.01 2.47 11.80
N ALA A 228 -5.46 3.73 11.83
CA ALA A 228 -6.70 4.09 12.52
C ALA A 228 -7.94 3.46 11.86
N MET A 229 -7.94 3.21 10.54
CA MET A 229 -9.06 2.54 9.86
C MET A 229 -9.19 1.07 10.27
N GLU A 230 -8.09 0.40 10.65
CA GLU A 230 -8.15 -0.96 11.21
C GLU A 230 -9.13 -1.03 12.39
N GLU A 231 -9.01 -0.08 13.32
CA GLU A 231 -9.85 0.02 14.53
C GLU A 231 -11.26 0.57 14.23
N PHE A 232 -11.37 1.59 13.39
CA PHE A 232 -12.67 2.21 13.14
C PHE A 232 -13.63 1.33 12.33
N VAL A 233 -13.10 0.49 11.45
CA VAL A 233 -13.90 -0.46 10.66
C VAL A 233 -14.13 -1.76 11.43
N TYR A 234 -13.14 -2.24 12.19
CA TYR A 234 -13.16 -3.53 12.88
C TYR A 234 -12.78 -3.42 14.36
N ASP A 235 -13.60 -2.73 15.14
CA ASP A 235 -13.41 -2.50 16.59
C ASP A 235 -13.23 -3.78 17.44
N ASN A 236 -13.67 -4.92 16.92
CA ASN A 236 -13.56 -6.22 17.58
C ASN A 236 -12.22 -6.94 17.28
N ILE A 237 -11.39 -6.42 16.38
CA ILE A 237 -10.10 -6.99 15.99
C ILE A 237 -8.98 -6.03 16.42
N ASN A 238 -8.40 -6.29 17.58
CA ASN A 238 -7.37 -5.43 18.19
C ASN A 238 -5.97 -5.67 17.59
N ASP A 239 -5.82 -5.64 16.27
CA ASP A 239 -4.53 -5.89 15.60
C ASP A 239 -3.50 -4.78 15.87
N TYR A 240 -3.99 -3.56 16.16
CA TYR A 240 -3.15 -2.39 16.43
C TYR A 240 -2.33 -2.50 17.74
N TYR A 241 -2.70 -3.40 18.67
CA TYR A 241 -1.91 -3.65 19.88
C TYR A 241 -0.48 -4.08 19.55
N TYR A 242 -0.26 -4.67 18.38
CA TYR A 242 1.07 -5.03 17.91
C TYR A 242 1.99 -3.81 17.71
N TYR A 243 1.45 -2.63 17.42
CA TYR A 243 2.23 -1.39 17.29
C TYR A 243 2.56 -0.75 18.64
N MET A 244 1.84 -1.08 19.72
CA MET A 244 1.94 -0.34 20.98
C MET A 244 3.34 -0.46 21.61
N ASP A 245 3.97 -1.62 21.51
CA ASP A 245 5.28 -1.83 22.11
C ASP A 245 6.36 -0.92 21.52
N ASP A 246 6.23 -0.52 20.25
CA ASP A 246 7.19 0.35 19.57
C ASP A 246 7.02 1.83 19.96
N PHE A 247 5.84 2.23 20.45
CA PHE A 247 5.52 3.64 20.74
C PHE A 247 5.44 3.98 22.24
N PHE A 248 5.21 2.98 23.11
CA PHE A 248 4.96 3.20 24.53
C PHE A 248 6.04 2.66 25.47
N ASN A 249 7.09 2.03 24.95
CA ASN A 249 8.22 1.49 25.73
C ASN A 249 9.47 2.38 25.68
#